data_AF-A0A0P9CTJ9-F1
#
_entry.id   AF-A0A0P9CTJ9-F1
#
_cell.length_a   1.000
_cell.length_b   1.000
_cell.length_c   1.000
_cell.angle_alpha   90.00
_cell.angle_beta   90.00
_cell.angle_gamma   90.00
#
_symmetry.space_group_name_H-M   'P 1'
#
loop_
_entity.id
_entity.type
_entity.pdbx_description
1 polymer ?
#
loop_
_entity_poly.entity_id
_entity_poly.type
_entity_poly.pdbx_seq_one_letter_code
_entity_poly.pdbx_strand_id
1 'polypeptide(L)'
;CIRDRATIAAGGLRTALDLAAASETGIAESAEILAKQLGVWVDAAADATVKSHFLGEAADLLSQAANASTVDVSDLALGLANSGKAADIAGLSFRETVTGMALISSGFSSAADAGTSFKTFISALQPATDKQADAMKKLNLLTADGTSVFYDAQGSFIGLEQAAGILKTATEGLSEAEKEKN
;
A
#
# COMPACT_ATOMS: atom_id res chain seq x y z
N CYS A 1 -24.73 -6.42 -19.18
CA CYS A 1 -23.98 -5.33 -19.83
C CYS A 1 -24.52 -3.91 -19.49
N ILE A 2 -25.76 -3.53 -19.85
CA ILE A 2 -26.28 -2.17 -19.49
C ILE A 2 -26.65 -2.06 -17.99
N ARG A 3 -27.22 -3.13 -17.42
CA ARG A 3 -27.58 -3.19 -15.99
C ARG A 3 -26.35 -3.05 -15.08
N ASP A 4 -25.25 -3.70 -15.44
CA ASP A 4 -24.00 -3.70 -14.65
C ASP A 4 -23.36 -2.31 -14.58
N ARG A 5 -23.35 -1.56 -15.69
CA ARG A 5 -22.81 -0.20 -15.72
C ARG A 5 -23.63 0.77 -14.86
N ALA A 6 -24.96 0.63 -14.87
CA ALA A 6 -25.83 1.46 -14.04
C ALA A 6 -25.66 1.16 -12.55
N THR A 7 -25.47 -0.12 -12.17
CA THR A 7 -25.18 -0.53 -10.80
C THR A 7 -23.83 0.00 -10.33
N ILE A 8 -22.79 -0.05 -11.16
CA ILE A 8 -21.47 0.54 -10.85
C ILE A 8 -21.57 2.05 -10.68
N ALA A 9 -22.27 2.73 -11.58
CA ALA A 9 -22.41 4.18 -11.51
C ALA A 9 -23.18 4.62 -10.25
N ALA A 10 -24.29 3.97 -9.94
CA ALA A 10 -25.10 4.28 -8.75
C ALA A 10 -24.38 3.92 -7.44
N GLY A 11 -23.76 2.73 -7.39
CA GLY A 11 -22.98 2.28 -6.24
C GLY A 11 -21.74 3.15 -6.01
N GLY A 12 -20.95 3.38 -7.05
CA GLY A 12 -19.76 4.23 -6.98
C GLY A 12 -20.06 5.69 -6.62
N LEU A 13 -21.18 6.26 -7.10
CA LEU A 13 -21.63 7.60 -6.70
C LEU A 13 -21.95 7.65 -5.20
N ARG A 14 -22.68 6.65 -4.68
CA ARG A 14 -22.98 6.56 -3.25
C ARG A 14 -21.71 6.44 -2.42
N THR A 15 -20.80 5.56 -2.82
CA THR A 15 -19.52 5.38 -2.12
C THR A 15 -18.66 6.66 -2.13
N ALA A 16 -18.62 7.38 -3.24
CA ALA A 16 -17.92 8.66 -3.31
C ALA A 16 -18.56 9.72 -2.39
N LEU A 17 -19.89 9.73 -2.27
CA LEU A 17 -20.60 10.60 -1.33
C LEU A 17 -20.30 10.23 0.13
N ASP A 18 -20.29 8.93 0.44
CA ASP A 18 -19.99 8.43 1.79
C ASP A 18 -18.55 8.78 2.19
N LEU A 19 -17.59 8.60 1.27
CA LEU A 19 -16.19 9.02 1.48
C LEU A 19 -16.10 10.53 1.69
N ALA A 20 -16.70 11.33 0.80
CA ALA A 20 -16.70 12.79 0.88
C ALA A 20 -17.23 13.30 2.23
N ALA A 21 -18.31 12.70 2.73
CA ALA A 21 -18.86 13.02 4.04
C ALA A 21 -17.91 12.62 5.19
N ALA A 22 -17.21 11.49 5.06
CA ALA A 22 -16.31 10.98 6.10
C ALA A 22 -14.95 11.69 6.13
N SER A 23 -14.47 12.21 5.01
CA SER A 23 -13.15 12.84 4.89
C SER A 23 -13.19 14.36 4.73
N GLU A 24 -14.38 14.97 4.81
CA GLU A 24 -14.59 16.41 4.56
C GLU A 24 -14.08 16.88 3.17
N THR A 25 -13.96 15.95 2.22
CA THR A 25 -13.50 16.23 0.85
C THR A 25 -14.68 16.45 -0.10
N GLY A 26 -14.41 17.01 -1.29
CA GLY A 26 -15.44 17.14 -2.31
C GLY A 26 -15.82 15.79 -2.94
N ILE A 27 -17.10 15.59 -3.30
CA ILE A 27 -17.58 14.37 -3.97
C ILE A 27 -16.77 14.07 -5.25
N ALA A 28 -16.41 15.10 -6.02
CA ALA A 28 -15.62 14.95 -7.23
C ALA A 28 -14.22 14.39 -6.94
N GLU A 29 -13.57 14.89 -5.89
CA GLU A 29 -12.25 14.43 -5.45
C GLU A 29 -12.33 13.00 -4.91
N SER A 30 -13.31 12.70 -4.05
CA SER A 30 -13.54 11.34 -3.54
C SER A 30 -13.78 10.33 -4.66
N ALA A 31 -14.59 10.71 -5.67
CA ALA A 31 -14.82 9.87 -6.84
C ALA A 31 -13.53 9.64 -7.64
N GLU A 32 -12.68 10.66 -7.80
CA GLU A 32 -11.40 10.54 -8.48
C GLU A 32 -10.43 9.63 -7.70
N ILE A 33 -10.32 9.79 -6.38
CA ILE A 33 -9.49 8.96 -5.50
C ILE A 33 -9.91 7.50 -5.63
N LEU A 34 -11.20 7.21 -5.47
CA LEU A 34 -11.72 5.85 -5.54
C LEU A 34 -11.53 5.23 -6.93
N ALA A 35 -11.73 6.00 -8.01
CA ALA A 35 -11.49 5.54 -9.37
C ALA A 35 -10.01 5.18 -9.61
N LYS A 36 -9.09 5.99 -9.09
CA LYS A 36 -7.65 5.69 -9.15
C LYS A 36 -7.30 4.41 -8.39
N GLN A 37 -7.83 4.24 -7.18
CA GLN A 37 -7.59 3.01 -6.42
C GLN A 37 -8.17 1.79 -7.16
N LEU A 38 -9.39 1.89 -7.68
CA LEU A 38 -10.00 0.81 -8.45
C LEU A 38 -9.14 0.39 -9.65
N GLY A 39 -8.56 1.36 -10.37
CA GLY A 39 -7.69 1.11 -11.51
C GLY A 39 -6.32 0.50 -11.16
N VAL A 40 -5.87 0.62 -9.92
CA VAL A 40 -4.61 0.01 -9.44
C VAL A 40 -4.85 -1.40 -8.92
N TRP A 41 -5.90 -1.59 -8.12
CA TRP A 41 -6.06 -2.77 -7.26
C TRP A 41 -7.07 -3.79 -7.75
N VAL A 42 -7.87 -3.47 -8.76
CA VAL A 42 -8.90 -4.37 -9.29
C VAL A 42 -8.67 -4.59 -10.77
N ASP A 43 -8.71 -5.86 -11.19
CA ASP A 43 -8.62 -6.25 -12.59
C ASP A 43 -9.69 -5.52 -13.42
N ALA A 44 -9.29 -4.95 -14.56
CA ALA A 44 -10.19 -4.31 -15.49
C ALA A 44 -11.32 -5.24 -15.98
N ALA A 45 -11.06 -6.55 -16.05
CA ALA A 45 -12.01 -7.60 -16.42
C ALA A 45 -12.94 -8.04 -15.27
N ALA A 46 -12.68 -7.60 -14.03
CA ALA A 46 -13.53 -7.93 -12.89
C ALA A 46 -14.98 -7.47 -13.12
N ASP A 47 -15.92 -8.25 -12.62
CA ASP A 47 -17.34 -7.95 -12.74
C ASP A 47 -17.75 -6.74 -11.88
N ALA A 48 -19.02 -6.34 -12.03
CA ALA A 48 -19.54 -5.18 -11.32
C ALA A 48 -19.61 -5.40 -9.80
N THR A 49 -19.82 -6.63 -9.34
CA THR A 49 -19.93 -6.93 -7.91
C THR A 49 -18.58 -6.78 -7.23
N VAL A 50 -17.51 -7.31 -7.83
CA VAL A 50 -16.14 -7.17 -7.30
C VAL A 50 -15.72 -5.71 -7.25
N LYS A 51 -15.97 -4.96 -8.32
CA LYS A 51 -15.63 -3.53 -8.39
C LYS A 51 -16.41 -2.71 -7.36
N SER A 52 -17.72 -2.93 -7.22
CA SER A 52 -18.53 -2.24 -6.22
C SER A 52 -18.12 -2.58 -4.79
N HIS A 53 -17.78 -3.85 -4.52
CA HIS A 53 -17.30 -4.26 -3.20
C HIS A 53 -16.00 -3.55 -2.85
N PHE A 54 -15.01 -3.58 -3.75
CA PHE A 54 -13.73 -2.92 -3.56
C PHE A 54 -13.90 -1.42 -3.32
N LEU A 55 -14.76 -0.73 -4.08
CA LEU A 55 -15.00 0.70 -3.88
C LEU A 55 -15.47 1.00 -2.45
N GLY A 56 -16.41 0.20 -1.92
CA GLY A 56 -16.88 0.34 -0.54
C GLY A 56 -15.76 0.12 0.47
N GLU A 57 -14.99 -0.96 0.31
CA GLU A 57 -13.83 -1.25 1.16
C GLU A 57 -12.78 -0.14 1.09
N ALA A 58 -12.57 0.44 -0.10
CA ALA A 58 -11.61 1.51 -0.30
C ALA A 58 -12.01 2.79 0.41
N ALA A 59 -13.28 3.19 0.32
CA ALA A 59 -13.80 4.34 1.06
C ALA A 59 -13.66 4.13 2.56
N ASP A 60 -14.16 3.00 3.07
CA ASP A 60 -14.12 2.69 4.50
C ASP A 60 -12.70 2.65 5.04
N LEU A 61 -11.78 1.99 4.33
CA LEU A 61 -10.40 1.85 4.79
C LEU A 61 -9.62 3.16 4.74
N LEU A 62 -9.79 3.97 3.69
CA LEU A 62 -9.15 5.28 3.60
C LEU A 62 -9.64 6.20 4.72
N SER A 63 -10.95 6.25 4.96
CA SER A 63 -11.52 7.03 6.06
C SER A 63 -11.05 6.54 7.43
N GLN A 64 -11.01 5.22 7.66
CA GLN A 64 -10.50 4.66 8.91
C GLN A 64 -9.02 4.98 9.13
N ALA A 65 -8.21 4.86 8.08
CA ALA A 65 -6.78 5.15 8.13
C ALA A 65 -6.51 6.63 8.41
N ALA A 66 -7.26 7.53 7.76
CA ALA A 66 -7.18 8.96 8.02
C ALA A 66 -7.54 9.28 9.48
N ASN A 67 -8.68 8.75 9.96
CA ASN A 67 -9.14 8.96 11.34
C ASN A 67 -8.20 8.38 12.41
N ALA A 68 -7.44 7.34 12.06
CA ALA A 68 -6.50 6.67 12.98
C ALA A 68 -5.08 7.25 12.94
N SER A 69 -4.80 8.20 12.04
CA SER A 69 -3.47 8.76 11.83
C SER A 69 -3.51 10.29 11.87
N THR A 70 -2.38 10.93 11.58
CA THR A 70 -2.27 12.39 11.53
C THR A 70 -2.42 12.94 10.10
N VAL A 71 -2.88 12.12 9.15
CA VAL A 71 -3.00 12.48 7.74
C VAL A 71 -4.42 12.32 7.24
N ASP A 72 -4.80 13.10 6.23
CA ASP A 72 -6.15 13.08 5.68
C ASP A 72 -6.27 12.10 4.50
N VAL A 73 -7.49 11.86 4.02
CA VAL A 73 -7.72 10.95 2.88
C VAL A 73 -6.99 11.41 1.61
N SER A 74 -6.92 12.72 1.37
CA SER A 74 -6.20 13.27 0.21
C SER A 74 -4.68 13.02 0.31
N ASP A 75 -4.11 13.08 1.51
CA ASP A 75 -2.72 12.74 1.76
C ASP A 75 -2.47 11.25 1.51
N LEU A 76 -3.30 10.37 2.07
CA LEU A 76 -3.21 8.93 1.81
C LEU A 76 -3.32 8.63 0.32
N ALA A 77 -4.26 9.26 -0.39
CA ALA A 77 -4.42 9.10 -1.83
C ALA A 77 -3.17 9.55 -2.60
N LEU A 78 -2.51 10.63 -2.18
CA LEU A 78 -1.26 11.11 -2.78
C LEU A 78 -0.09 10.15 -2.52
N GLY A 79 0.03 9.60 -1.31
CA GLY A 79 1.02 8.58 -0.99
C GLY A 79 0.82 7.29 -1.80
N LEU A 80 -0.44 6.86 -1.94
CA LEU A 80 -0.82 5.72 -2.76
C LEU A 80 -0.57 5.96 -4.25
N ALA A 81 -0.76 7.17 -4.75
CA ALA A 81 -0.43 7.49 -6.15
C ALA A 81 1.06 7.28 -6.46
N ASN A 82 1.93 7.46 -5.46
CA ASN A 82 3.38 7.30 -5.60
C ASN A 82 3.88 5.88 -5.31
N SER A 83 3.07 5.03 -4.67
CA SER A 83 3.51 3.72 -4.17
C SER A 83 2.63 2.54 -4.56
N GLY A 84 1.34 2.76 -4.77
CA GLY A 84 0.32 1.71 -4.86
C GLY A 84 0.61 0.69 -5.94
N LYS A 85 1.03 1.12 -7.14
CA LYS A 85 1.35 0.16 -8.21
C LYS A 85 2.60 -0.68 -7.90
N ALA A 86 3.59 -0.10 -7.24
CA ALA A 86 4.77 -0.85 -6.84
C ALA A 86 4.44 -1.85 -5.71
N ALA A 87 3.55 -1.47 -4.79
CA ALA A 87 3.05 -2.34 -3.73
C ALA A 87 2.24 -3.52 -4.29
N ASP A 88 1.33 -3.26 -5.24
CA ASP A 88 0.58 -4.28 -5.99
C ASP A 88 1.52 -5.28 -6.68
N ILE A 89 2.53 -4.78 -7.42
CA ILE A 89 3.54 -5.63 -8.09
C ILE A 89 4.36 -6.45 -7.08
N ALA A 90 4.67 -5.86 -5.93
CA ALA A 90 5.39 -6.51 -4.85
C ALA A 90 4.51 -7.51 -4.06
N GLY A 91 3.22 -7.68 -4.39
CA GLY A 91 2.35 -8.63 -3.72
C GLY A 91 1.79 -8.16 -2.38
N LEU A 92 1.85 -6.86 -2.10
CA LEU A 92 1.13 -6.26 -0.98
C LEU A 92 -0.34 -6.06 -1.36
N SER A 93 -1.24 -6.29 -0.42
CA SER A 93 -2.64 -5.92 -0.59
C SER A 93 -2.85 -4.40 -0.47
N PHE A 94 -3.98 -3.92 -0.99
CA PHE A 94 -4.43 -2.55 -0.78
C PHE A 94 -4.48 -2.20 0.71
N ARG A 95 -4.98 -3.12 1.55
CA ARG A 95 -5.08 -2.92 3.00
C ARG A 95 -3.72 -2.71 3.66
N GLU A 96 -2.77 -3.60 3.39
CA GLU A 96 -1.42 -3.49 3.95
C GLU A 96 -0.74 -2.20 3.50
N THR A 97 -0.96 -1.81 2.25
CA THR A 97 -0.40 -0.58 1.69
C THR A 97 -0.96 0.66 2.38
N VAL A 98 -2.29 0.76 2.53
CA VAL A 98 -2.93 1.90 3.21
C VAL A 98 -2.53 1.96 4.68
N THR A 99 -2.57 0.83 5.39
CA THR A 99 -2.19 0.77 6.81
C THR A 99 -0.72 1.12 7.00
N GLY A 100 0.17 0.60 6.16
CA GLY A 100 1.60 0.94 6.19
C GLY A 100 1.82 2.43 5.96
N MET A 101 1.14 3.01 4.96
CA MET A 101 1.21 4.44 4.68
C MET A 101 0.76 5.26 5.89
N ALA A 102 -0.41 4.96 6.44
CA ALA A 102 -0.96 5.67 7.61
C ALA A 102 -0.02 5.65 8.82
N LEU A 103 0.69 4.53 9.03
CA LEU A 103 1.65 4.38 10.13
C LEU A 103 2.93 5.20 9.94
N ILE A 104 3.45 5.29 8.72
CA ILE A 104 4.74 5.94 8.48
C ILE A 104 4.62 7.42 8.10
N SER A 105 3.45 7.86 7.63
CA SER A 105 3.31 9.17 6.96
C SER A 105 3.65 10.36 7.87
N SER A 106 3.41 10.25 9.18
CA SER A 106 3.80 11.27 10.16
C SER A 106 5.31 11.50 10.28
N GLY A 107 6.12 10.55 9.80
CA GLY A 107 7.58 10.65 9.79
C GLY A 107 8.15 11.38 8.58
N PHE A 108 7.32 11.82 7.64
CA PHE A 108 7.75 12.47 6.39
C PHE A 108 7.25 13.91 6.28
N SER A 109 7.94 14.71 5.47
CA SER A 109 7.56 16.10 5.18
C SER A 109 6.25 16.22 4.41
N SER A 110 5.88 15.20 3.64
CA SER A 110 4.64 15.15 2.87
C SER A 110 4.22 13.71 2.59
N ALA A 111 2.95 13.50 2.27
CA ALA A 111 2.45 12.18 1.90
C ALA A 111 3.03 11.66 0.58
N ALA A 112 3.41 12.56 -0.35
CA ALA A 112 4.13 12.18 -1.56
C ALA A 112 5.54 11.65 -1.25
N ASP A 113 6.24 12.27 -0.30
CA ASP A 113 7.55 11.83 0.16
C ASP A 113 7.44 10.49 0.91
N ALA A 114 6.42 10.33 1.75
CA ALA A 114 6.10 9.06 2.40
C ALA A 114 5.84 7.96 1.37
N GLY A 115 5.03 8.24 0.35
CA GLY A 115 4.74 7.31 -0.75
C GLY A 115 5.99 6.89 -1.52
N THR A 116 6.83 7.85 -1.90
CA THR A 116 8.09 7.56 -2.63
C THR A 116 9.06 6.75 -1.77
N SER A 117 9.13 7.07 -0.48
CA SER A 117 9.97 6.34 0.47
C SER A 117 9.46 4.92 0.70
N PHE A 118 8.14 4.76 0.81
CA PHE A 118 7.50 3.43 0.89
C PHE A 118 7.78 2.59 -0.34
N LYS A 119 7.64 3.17 -1.55
CA LYS A 119 8.00 2.52 -2.82
C LYS A 119 9.46 2.06 -2.81
N THR A 120 10.36 2.90 -2.32
CA THR A 120 11.79 2.58 -2.25
C THR A 120 12.03 1.43 -1.26
N PHE A 121 11.39 1.49 -0.10
CA PHE A 121 11.43 0.43 0.92
C PHE A 121 10.97 -0.92 0.36
N ILE A 122 9.78 -1.01 -0.23
CA ILE A 122 9.28 -2.28 -0.78
C ILE A 122 10.15 -2.80 -1.93
N SER A 123 10.73 -1.90 -2.75
CA SER A 123 11.66 -2.28 -3.82
C SER A 123 12.97 -2.83 -3.26
N ALA A 124 13.38 -2.42 -2.05
CA ALA A 124 14.55 -2.94 -1.37
C ALA A 124 14.31 -4.32 -0.71
N LEU A 125 13.05 -4.68 -0.45
CA LEU A 125 12.70 -6.00 0.09
C LEU A 125 12.88 -7.12 -0.92
N GLN A 126 12.98 -6.81 -2.21
CA GLN A 126 13.25 -7.79 -3.26
C GLN A 126 14.58 -7.45 -3.93
N PRO A 127 15.61 -8.31 -3.83
CA PRO A 127 16.93 -7.99 -4.36
C PRO A 127 16.87 -7.95 -5.90
N ALA A 128 17.19 -6.80 -6.49
CA ALA A 128 17.23 -6.62 -7.95
C ALA A 128 18.63 -6.81 -8.55
N THR A 129 19.66 -6.87 -7.70
CA THR A 129 21.08 -7.00 -8.08
C THR A 129 21.81 -7.98 -7.19
N ASP A 130 22.91 -8.56 -7.69
CA ASP A 130 23.75 -9.49 -6.91
C ASP A 130 24.26 -8.85 -5.61
N LYS A 131 24.59 -7.56 -5.65
CA LYS A 131 25.03 -6.81 -4.47
C LYS A 131 23.94 -6.71 -3.40
N GLN A 132 22.70 -6.46 -3.80
CA GLN A 132 21.55 -6.43 -2.88
C GLN A 132 21.25 -7.82 -2.34
N ALA A 133 21.31 -8.85 -3.19
CA ALA A 133 21.14 -10.23 -2.76
C ALA A 133 22.20 -10.61 -1.71
N ASP A 134 23.47 -10.24 -1.93
CA ASP A 134 24.54 -10.52 -0.97
C ASP A 134 24.42 -9.73 0.32
N ALA A 135 23.91 -8.50 0.28
CA ALA A 135 23.58 -7.74 1.48
C ALA A 135 22.45 -8.40 2.28
N MET A 136 21.37 -8.81 1.61
CA MET A 136 20.27 -9.53 2.26
C MET A 136 20.71 -10.88 2.82
N LYS A 137 21.58 -11.63 2.12
CA LYS A 137 22.19 -12.88 2.64
C LYS A 137 22.94 -12.65 3.95
N LYS A 138 23.77 -11.59 4.02
CA LYS A 138 24.53 -11.26 5.24
C LYS A 138 23.64 -10.96 6.44
N LEU A 139 22.44 -10.46 6.19
CA LEU A 139 21.43 -10.14 7.20
C LEU A 139 20.44 -11.29 7.44
N ASN A 140 20.65 -12.47 6.84
CA ASN A 140 19.74 -13.61 6.87
C ASN A 140 18.31 -13.26 6.41
N LEU A 141 18.19 -12.32 5.46
CA LEU A 141 16.92 -11.87 4.90
C LEU A 141 16.53 -12.63 3.61
N LEU A 142 17.22 -13.73 3.31
CA LEU A 142 16.84 -14.65 2.24
C LEU A 142 16.48 -16.02 2.80
N THR A 143 15.49 -16.68 2.19
CA THR A 143 15.12 -18.07 2.41
C THR A 143 16.21 -19.01 1.87
N ALA A 144 16.10 -20.30 2.16
CA ALA A 144 17.01 -21.33 1.63
C ALA A 144 17.02 -21.38 0.09
N ASP A 145 15.92 -20.99 -0.54
CA ASP A 145 15.74 -20.94 -2.00
C ASP A 145 16.23 -19.60 -2.60
N GLY A 146 16.78 -18.70 -1.78
CA GLY A 146 17.29 -17.40 -2.20
C GLY A 146 16.21 -16.33 -2.43
N THR A 147 14.96 -16.59 -2.03
CA THR A 147 13.86 -15.62 -2.08
C THR A 147 13.85 -14.75 -0.83
N SER A 148 13.23 -13.58 -0.89
CA SER A 148 13.15 -12.68 0.25
C SER A 148 12.25 -13.24 1.36
N VAL A 149 12.69 -13.18 2.62
CA VAL A 149 11.93 -13.67 3.79
C VAL A 149 10.67 -12.86 4.09
N PHE A 150 10.49 -11.72 3.43
CA PHE A 150 9.32 -10.83 3.60
C PHE A 150 8.10 -11.29 2.80
N TYR A 151 8.20 -12.41 2.08
CA TYR A 151 7.13 -12.96 1.27
C TYR A 151 6.88 -14.42 1.62
N ASP A 152 5.62 -14.83 1.57
CA ASP A 152 5.23 -16.22 1.74
C ASP A 152 5.49 -17.04 0.46
N ALA A 153 5.16 -18.33 0.52
CA ALA A 153 5.34 -19.24 -0.61
C ALA A 153 4.43 -18.91 -1.82
N GLN A 154 3.39 -18.09 -1.63
CA GLN A 154 2.48 -17.63 -2.66
C GLN A 154 2.96 -16.29 -3.28
N GLY A 155 4.03 -15.69 -2.74
CA GLY A 155 4.56 -14.40 -3.16
C GLY A 155 3.81 -13.20 -2.56
N SER A 156 2.96 -13.44 -1.56
CA SER A 156 2.28 -12.36 -0.83
C SER A 156 3.16 -11.86 0.31
N PHE A 157 3.08 -10.56 0.57
CA PHE A 157 3.80 -9.96 1.69
C PHE A 157 3.31 -10.57 3.03
N ILE A 158 4.24 -10.88 3.93
CA ILE A 158 3.92 -11.55 5.22
C ILE A 158 3.23 -10.62 6.25
N GLY A 159 2.95 -9.38 5.87
CA GLY A 159 2.39 -8.36 6.74
C GLY A 159 3.43 -7.54 7.50
N LEU A 160 3.04 -6.32 7.86
CA LEU A 160 3.93 -5.30 8.44
C LEU A 160 4.50 -5.71 9.80
N GLU A 161 3.70 -6.38 10.63
CA GLU A 161 4.13 -6.81 11.97
C GLU A 161 5.26 -7.84 11.89
N GLN A 162 5.09 -8.86 11.06
CA GLN A 162 6.10 -9.90 10.87
C GLN A 162 7.35 -9.33 10.20
N ALA A 163 7.18 -8.50 9.16
CA ALA A 163 8.29 -7.83 8.50
C ALA A 163 9.08 -6.92 9.46
N ALA A 164 8.40 -6.16 10.34
CA ALA A 164 9.05 -5.35 11.35
C ALA A 164 9.82 -6.19 12.37
N GLY A 165 9.28 -7.34 12.79
CA GLY A 165 9.97 -8.30 13.65
C GLY A 165 11.26 -8.81 13.02
N ILE A 166 11.21 -9.23 11.75
CA ILE A 166 12.38 -9.69 10.99
C ILE A 166 13.43 -8.59 10.87
N LEU A 167 13.03 -7.38 10.48
CA LEU A 167 13.94 -6.24 10.34
C LEU A 167 14.59 -5.88 11.67
N LYS A 168 13.85 -5.91 12.78
CA LYS A 168 14.38 -5.66 14.12
C LYS A 168 15.47 -6.67 14.45
N THR A 169 15.21 -7.97 14.30
CA THR A 169 16.22 -9.01 14.56
C THR A 169 17.43 -8.90 13.63
N ALA A 170 17.23 -8.58 12.36
CA ALA A 170 18.32 -8.41 11.40
C ALA A 170 19.20 -7.19 11.68
N THR A 171 18.65 -6.15 12.31
CA THR A 171 19.36 -4.89 12.59
C THR A 171 19.91 -4.78 14.02
N GLU A 172 19.52 -5.67 14.93
CA GLU A 172 20.05 -5.76 16.32
C GLU A 172 21.57 -5.94 16.37
N GLY A 173 22.18 -6.55 15.34
CA GLY A 173 23.62 -6.77 15.23
C GLY A 173 24.40 -5.69 14.45
N LEU A 174 23.73 -4.68 13.88
CA LEU A 174 24.37 -3.66 13.04
C LEU A 174 24.75 -2.42 13.84
N SER A 175 25.94 -1.88 13.59
CA SER A 175 26.33 -0.57 14.11
C SER A 175 25.54 0.56 13.42
N GLU A 176 25.39 1.71 14.09
CA GLU A 176 24.68 2.88 13.52
C GLU A 176 25.25 3.30 12.15
N ALA A 177 26.58 3.20 11.97
CA ALA A 177 27.24 3.51 10.70
C ALA A 177 26.93 2.50 9.56
N GLU A 178 26.49 1.29 9.89
CA GLU A 178 26.05 0.28 8.92
C GLU A 178 24.57 0.43 8.57
N LYS A 179 23.77 1.01 9.46
CA LYS A 179 22.35 1.30 9.22
C LYS A 179 22.13 2.46 8.24
N GLU A 180 23.03 3.45 8.21
CA GLU A 180 22.93 4.62 7.31
C GLU A 180 23.49 4.38 5.89
N LYS A 181 24.19 3.26 5.65
CA LYS A 181 24.96 3.02 4.41
C LYS A 181 24.30 2.08 3.39
N ASN A 182 23.17 1.47 3.73
CA ASN A 182 22.42 0.53 2.89
C ASN A 182 21.09 1.11 2.45
#